data_AF-A0A1M5YS26-F1
#
_entry.id   AF-A0A1M5YS26-F1
#
_cell.length_a   1.000
_cell.length_b   1.000
_cell.length_c   1.000
_cell.angle_alpha   90.00
_cell.angle_beta   90.00
_cell.angle_gamma   90.00
#
_symmetry.space_group_name_H-M   'P 1'
#
loop_
_entity.id
_entity.type
_entity.pdbx_description
1 polymer ?
#
loop_
_entity_poly.entity_id
_entity_poly.type
_entity_poly.pdbx_seq_one_letter_code
_entity_poly.pdbx_strand_id
1 'polypeptide(L)'
;MSTLDQYKDKYFFHFTHLANLNDILVNGLLSTNEKKERKIKHLDVASSDIQCTRHEMVVPCGPKGKIHDYVPFYFCPRTPMFLSIIKSRNYDQPFFITFAVSFEKLKSKKFVFTNKAANRRFEPPEFYDCPTQLDKLSWDIIESRSWGCTDDSIKHKKMAEALHYKKFNLSDVDYIVVWKEQIKDFVKKAFNKNGINCPPIYLDGKNKYYHYYYDLNCNEKNCSLVHGPIITRATFINIVEKVNENRRTVNDHYKFDDIEDALPPLSE
;
A
#
# COMPACT_ATOMS: atom_id res chain seq x y z
N MET A 1 -3.63 -25.10 -23.15
CA MET A 1 -3.77 -24.58 -21.77
C MET A 1 -4.56 -23.30 -21.83
N SER A 2 -5.53 -23.11 -20.94
CA SER A 2 -6.19 -21.80 -20.85
C SER A 2 -5.16 -20.76 -20.41
N THR A 3 -5.28 -19.51 -20.87
CA THR A 3 -4.38 -18.42 -20.46
C THR A 3 -4.30 -18.26 -18.94
N LEU A 4 -5.35 -18.67 -18.21
CA LEU A 4 -5.36 -18.62 -16.75
C LEU A 4 -4.52 -19.72 -16.09
N ASP A 5 -4.36 -20.88 -16.73
CA ASP A 5 -3.52 -21.97 -16.20
C ASP A 5 -2.06 -21.54 -16.07
N GLN A 6 -1.63 -20.59 -16.91
CA GLN A 6 -0.30 -19.96 -16.84
C GLN A 6 -0.14 -19.06 -15.61
N TYR A 7 -1.23 -18.54 -15.06
CA TYR A 7 -1.25 -17.58 -13.95
C TYR A 7 -1.88 -18.10 -12.66
N LYS A 8 -2.22 -19.39 -12.60
CA LYS A 8 -2.97 -20.01 -11.48
C LYS A 8 -2.34 -19.80 -10.09
N ASP A 9 -1.01 -19.69 -10.03
CA ASP A 9 -0.25 -19.52 -8.79
C ASP A 9 0.09 -18.04 -8.50
N LYS A 10 -0.42 -17.10 -9.31
CA LYS A 10 -0.19 -15.67 -9.16
C LYS A 10 -1.27 -14.98 -8.34
N TYR A 11 -0.88 -13.86 -7.73
CA TYR A 11 -1.72 -13.04 -6.86
C TYR A 11 -1.64 -11.57 -7.27
N PHE A 12 -2.72 -10.85 -7.03
CA PHE A 12 -2.80 -9.39 -7.11
C PHE A 12 -3.21 -8.82 -5.76
N PHE A 13 -2.93 -7.53 -5.54
CA PHE A 13 -2.73 -7.01 -4.18
C PHE A 13 -3.43 -5.67 -3.94
N HIS A 14 -4.14 -5.55 -2.82
CA HIS A 14 -4.68 -4.28 -2.33
C HIS A 14 -3.98 -3.90 -1.03
N PHE A 15 -3.14 -2.86 -1.05
CA PHE A 15 -2.55 -2.32 0.17
C PHE A 15 -3.44 -1.22 0.76
N THR A 16 -3.50 -1.13 2.08
CA THR A 16 -4.23 -0.10 2.81
C THR A 16 -3.58 0.19 4.15
N HIS A 17 -3.81 1.38 4.70
CA HIS A 17 -3.37 1.71 6.04
C HIS A 17 -4.25 1.02 7.10
N LEU A 18 -3.65 0.58 8.20
CA LEU A 18 -4.29 -0.17 9.28
C LEU A 18 -5.47 0.57 9.91
N ALA A 19 -5.44 1.91 9.89
CA ALA A 19 -6.55 2.75 10.32
C ALA A 19 -7.87 2.47 9.57
N ASN A 20 -7.80 1.96 8.34
CA ASN A 20 -8.99 1.61 7.54
C ASN A 20 -9.53 0.21 7.86
N LEU A 21 -8.82 -0.61 8.64
CA LEU A 21 -9.13 -2.03 8.79
C LEU A 21 -10.54 -2.26 9.39
N ASN A 22 -10.93 -1.50 10.42
CA ASN A 22 -12.25 -1.69 11.04
C ASN A 22 -13.40 -1.45 10.05
N ASP A 23 -13.34 -0.36 9.28
CA ASP A 23 -14.37 -0.07 8.27
C ASP A 23 -14.39 -1.12 7.15
N ILE A 24 -13.21 -1.62 6.75
CA ILE A 24 -13.07 -2.70 5.78
C ILE A 24 -13.68 -4.01 6.31
N LEU A 25 -13.49 -4.33 7.60
CA LEU A 25 -14.07 -5.52 8.22
C LEU A 25 -15.60 -5.45 8.19
N VAL A 26 -16.19 -4.30 8.51
CA VAL A 26 -17.65 -4.12 8.51
C VAL A 26 -18.23 -4.15 7.09
N ASN A 27 -17.56 -3.50 6.13
CA ASN A 27 -18.17 -3.20 4.84
C ASN A 27 -17.66 -4.04 3.67
N GLY A 28 -16.52 -4.72 3.82
CA GLY A 28 -15.69 -5.19 2.72
C GLY A 28 -14.81 -4.07 2.15
N LEU A 29 -14.03 -4.40 1.12
CA LEU A 29 -13.28 -3.38 0.37
C LEU A 29 -14.26 -2.64 -0.55
N LEU A 30 -14.39 -1.33 -0.35
CA LEU A 30 -15.28 -0.47 -1.11
C LEU A 30 -14.52 0.48 -2.04
N SER A 31 -15.10 0.70 -3.22
CA SER A 31 -14.66 1.72 -4.16
C SER A 31 -14.77 3.13 -3.54
N THR A 32 -14.07 4.10 -4.13
CA THR A 32 -14.09 5.49 -3.62
C THR A 32 -15.50 6.07 -3.62
N ASN A 33 -16.28 5.83 -4.67
CA ASN A 33 -17.65 6.35 -4.75
C ASN A 33 -18.58 5.69 -3.73
N GLU A 34 -18.48 4.37 -3.51
CA GLU A 34 -19.25 3.66 -2.49
C GLU A 34 -18.92 4.16 -1.06
N LYS A 35 -17.64 4.44 -0.78
CA LYS A 35 -17.23 5.02 0.51
C LYS A 35 -17.84 6.41 0.72
N LYS A 36 -17.85 7.25 -0.32
CA LYS A 36 -18.43 8.60 -0.28
C LYS A 36 -19.95 8.55 -0.08
N GLU A 37 -20.64 7.71 -0.83
CA GLU A 37 -22.11 7.55 -0.74
C GLU A 37 -22.53 7.10 0.66
N ARG A 38 -21.80 6.16 1.25
CA ARG A 38 -22.07 5.61 2.59
C ARG A 38 -21.50 6.46 3.73
N LYS A 39 -20.82 7.58 3.42
CA LYS A 39 -20.14 8.45 4.39
C LYS A 39 -19.16 7.70 5.30
N ILE A 40 -18.48 6.69 4.77
CA ILE A 40 -17.49 5.91 5.50
C ILE A 40 -16.20 6.71 5.59
N LYS A 41 -15.70 6.91 6.82
CA LYS A 41 -14.41 7.56 7.04
C LYS A 41 -13.30 6.67 6.48
N HIS A 42 -12.39 7.25 5.71
CA HIS A 42 -11.30 6.52 5.10
C HIS A 42 -10.05 7.39 5.13
N LEU A 43 -8.95 6.83 5.61
CA LEU A 43 -7.64 7.43 5.45
C LEU A 43 -7.19 7.23 4.01
N ASP A 44 -7.37 8.28 3.21
CA ASP A 44 -6.91 8.36 1.83
C ASP A 44 -5.44 8.80 1.80
N VAL A 45 -4.60 7.99 1.14
CA VAL A 45 -3.16 8.22 1.02
C VAL A 45 -2.75 8.63 -0.40
N ALA A 46 -3.70 8.69 -1.34
CA ALA A 46 -3.44 9.12 -2.71
C ALA A 46 -3.43 10.65 -2.83
N SER A 47 -2.70 11.17 -3.82
CA SER A 47 -2.68 12.61 -4.09
C SER A 47 -3.99 13.10 -4.71
N SER A 48 -4.29 14.39 -4.50
CA SER A 48 -5.48 15.06 -5.05
C SER A 48 -5.59 14.93 -6.56
N ASP A 49 -4.48 15.04 -7.29
CA ASP A 49 -4.47 14.98 -8.76
C ASP A 49 -4.83 13.59 -9.29
N ILE A 50 -4.36 12.55 -8.60
CA ILE A 50 -4.72 11.17 -8.89
C ILE A 50 -6.21 10.95 -8.63
N GLN A 51 -6.72 11.44 -7.50
CA GLN A 51 -8.15 11.36 -7.16
C GLN A 51 -9.03 12.09 -8.18
N CYS A 52 -8.62 13.29 -8.61
CA CYS A 52 -9.35 14.05 -9.63
C CYS A 52 -9.40 13.30 -10.96
N THR A 53 -8.25 12.79 -11.42
CA THR A 53 -8.17 12.04 -12.69
C THR A 53 -9.02 10.77 -12.65
N ARG A 54 -8.96 10.01 -11.55
CA ARG A 54 -9.72 8.77 -11.38
C ARG A 54 -11.23 9.00 -11.19
N HIS A 55 -11.62 10.18 -10.71
CA HIS A 55 -13.03 10.58 -10.65
C HIS A 55 -13.64 10.82 -12.04
N GLU A 56 -12.82 11.13 -13.05
CA GLU A 56 -13.30 11.46 -14.40
C GLU A 56 -13.05 10.34 -15.43
N MET A 57 -12.01 9.53 -15.24
CA MET A 57 -11.62 8.49 -16.18
C MET A 57 -12.70 7.41 -16.33
N VAL A 58 -13.21 7.26 -17.55
CA VAL A 58 -14.24 6.28 -17.92
C VAL A 58 -13.62 4.90 -18.13
N VAL A 59 -14.33 3.87 -17.67
CA VAL A 59 -14.02 2.47 -17.97
C VAL A 59 -14.89 2.00 -19.14
N PRO A 60 -14.31 1.66 -20.31
CA PRO A 60 -15.07 1.38 -21.53
C PRO A 60 -15.64 -0.05 -21.61
N CYS A 61 -15.16 -0.97 -20.77
CA CYS A 61 -15.50 -2.40 -20.79
C CYS A 61 -16.01 -2.92 -19.43
N GLY A 62 -16.39 -4.20 -19.38
CA GLY A 62 -16.95 -4.82 -18.18
C GLY A 62 -18.18 -4.07 -17.63
N PRO A 63 -18.27 -3.83 -16.31
CA PRO A 63 -19.38 -3.09 -15.69
C PRO A 63 -19.50 -1.61 -16.09
N LYS A 64 -18.50 -1.05 -16.77
CA LYS A 64 -18.39 0.36 -17.14
C LYS A 64 -18.45 1.30 -15.92
N GLY A 65 -18.62 2.60 -16.17
CA GLY A 65 -18.59 3.64 -15.14
C GLY A 65 -17.25 4.36 -15.15
N LYS A 66 -16.76 4.75 -13.97
CA LYS A 66 -15.50 5.47 -13.81
C LYS A 66 -14.57 4.72 -12.89
N ILE A 67 -13.27 5.03 -12.91
CA ILE A 67 -12.28 4.35 -12.05
C ILE A 67 -12.65 4.40 -10.56
N HIS A 68 -13.26 5.50 -10.08
CA HIS A 68 -13.74 5.61 -8.70
C HIS A 68 -14.90 4.68 -8.31
N ASP A 69 -15.52 4.00 -9.27
CA ASP A 69 -16.50 2.94 -9.03
C ASP A 69 -15.85 1.58 -8.77
N TYR A 70 -14.52 1.48 -8.82
CA TYR A 70 -13.79 0.23 -8.66
C TYR A 70 -12.87 0.24 -7.43
N VAL A 71 -12.71 -0.93 -6.82
CA VAL A 71 -11.69 -1.22 -5.81
C VAL A 71 -10.39 -1.56 -6.54
N PRO A 72 -9.30 -0.80 -6.32
CA PRO A 72 -8.03 -1.04 -7.01
C PRO A 72 -7.21 -2.15 -6.37
N PHE A 73 -6.66 -3.02 -7.19
CA PHE A 73 -5.62 -3.96 -6.83
C PHE A 73 -4.48 -3.83 -7.82
N TYR A 74 -3.25 -4.07 -7.38
CA TYR A 74 -2.05 -4.03 -8.21
C TYR A 74 -1.58 -5.43 -8.52
N PHE A 75 -1.17 -5.66 -9.77
CA PHE A 75 -0.47 -6.90 -10.12
C PHE A 75 0.96 -6.94 -9.57
N CYS A 76 1.58 -5.77 -9.38
CA CYS A 76 2.88 -5.65 -8.75
C CYS A 76 2.71 -5.62 -7.21
N PRO A 77 3.42 -6.47 -6.44
CA PRO A 77 3.30 -6.50 -4.98
C PRO A 77 3.82 -5.22 -4.30
N ARG A 78 4.77 -4.53 -4.95
CA ARG A 78 5.48 -3.35 -4.43
C ARG A 78 5.58 -2.27 -5.50
N THR A 79 4.68 -1.30 -5.41
CA THR A 79 4.42 -0.33 -6.49
C THR A 79 5.18 0.98 -6.31
N PRO A 80 5.57 1.66 -7.41
CA PRO A 80 6.07 3.03 -7.36
C PRO A 80 5.16 4.00 -6.57
N MET A 81 3.85 3.80 -6.61
CA MET A 81 2.90 4.58 -5.78
C MET A 81 3.18 4.39 -4.28
N PHE A 82 3.35 3.15 -3.82
CA PHE A 82 3.64 2.88 -2.41
C PHE A 82 4.99 3.49 -1.99
N LEU A 83 6.00 3.46 -2.86
CA LEU A 83 7.27 4.17 -2.63
C LEU A 83 7.08 5.68 -2.45
N SER A 84 6.25 6.32 -3.29
CA SER A 84 5.95 7.76 -3.16
C SER A 84 5.25 8.08 -1.85
N ILE A 85 4.31 7.22 -1.41
CA ILE A 85 3.61 7.38 -0.12
C ILE A 85 4.60 7.36 1.04
N ILE A 86 5.50 6.36 1.11
CA ILE A 86 6.46 6.27 2.22
C ILE A 86 7.51 7.40 2.18
N LYS A 87 7.94 7.83 0.98
CA LYS A 87 8.88 8.94 0.80
C LYS A 87 8.30 10.29 1.20
N SER A 88 6.97 10.44 1.22
CA SER A 88 6.33 11.65 1.73
C SER A 88 6.55 11.84 3.25
N ARG A 89 6.99 10.80 3.97
CA ARG A 89 7.20 10.78 5.43
C ARG A 89 5.95 11.09 6.26
N ASN A 90 4.77 11.11 5.65
CA ASN A 90 3.51 11.34 6.34
C ASN A 90 2.95 10.09 7.03
N TYR A 91 3.47 8.90 6.67
CA TYR A 91 2.99 7.62 7.16
C TYR A 91 4.14 6.67 7.46
N ASP A 92 3.99 5.89 8.53
CA ASP A 92 4.92 4.82 8.85
C ASP A 92 4.51 3.53 8.13
N GLN A 93 5.39 3.09 7.23
CA GLN A 93 5.21 1.89 6.41
C GLN A 93 4.74 0.63 7.19
N PRO A 94 5.21 0.35 8.43
CA PRO A 94 4.75 -0.81 9.20
C PRO A 94 3.25 -0.86 9.49
N PHE A 95 2.52 0.26 9.34
CA PHE A 95 1.06 0.31 9.52
C PHE A 95 0.29 0.10 8.22
N PHE A 96 0.94 -0.29 7.12
CA PHE A 96 0.24 -0.76 5.92
C PHE A 96 0.10 -2.27 5.94
N ILE A 97 -1.07 -2.76 5.52
CA ILE A 97 -1.36 -4.18 5.33
C ILE A 97 -1.76 -4.41 3.87
N THR A 98 -1.53 -5.61 3.37
CA THR A 98 -1.86 -5.97 1.98
C THR A 98 -2.78 -7.17 1.94
N PHE A 99 -3.92 -7.05 1.28
CA PHE A 99 -4.78 -8.19 0.93
C PHE A 99 -4.30 -8.79 -0.39
N ALA A 100 -4.02 -10.09 -0.39
CA ALA A 100 -3.62 -10.84 -1.57
C ALA A 100 -4.79 -11.69 -2.07
N VAL A 101 -4.99 -11.66 -3.39
CA VAL A 101 -6.10 -12.32 -4.06
C VAL A 101 -5.57 -13.11 -5.26
N SER A 102 -5.97 -14.37 -5.38
CA SER A 102 -5.57 -15.27 -6.47
C SER A 102 -6.14 -14.80 -7.81
N PHE A 103 -5.37 -14.99 -8.87
CA PHE A 103 -5.78 -14.73 -10.25
C PHE A 103 -7.03 -15.51 -10.67
N GLU A 104 -7.36 -16.62 -10.00
CA GLU A 104 -8.61 -17.33 -10.20
C GLU A 104 -9.85 -16.43 -10.05
N LYS A 105 -9.77 -15.41 -9.20
CA LYS A 105 -10.86 -14.45 -8.98
C LYS A 105 -11.12 -13.53 -10.18
N LEU A 106 -10.15 -13.38 -11.09
CA LEU A 106 -10.30 -12.58 -12.32
C LEU A 106 -11.32 -13.16 -13.31
N LYS A 107 -11.76 -14.42 -13.13
CA LYS A 107 -12.88 -15.01 -13.89
C LYS A 107 -14.21 -14.29 -13.67
N SER A 108 -14.34 -13.51 -12.59
CA SER A 108 -15.54 -12.73 -12.31
C SER A 108 -15.71 -11.58 -13.31
N LYS A 109 -16.91 -11.45 -13.87
CA LYS A 109 -17.30 -10.34 -14.77
C LYS A 109 -17.29 -8.95 -14.08
N LYS A 110 -17.00 -8.89 -12.78
CA LYS A 110 -16.85 -7.63 -12.04
C LYS A 110 -15.42 -7.07 -12.08
N PHE A 111 -14.46 -7.85 -12.57
CA PHE A 111 -13.11 -7.36 -12.79
C PHE A 111 -12.96 -6.75 -14.18
N VAL A 112 -12.25 -5.63 -14.21
CA VAL A 112 -11.55 -5.13 -15.39
C VAL A 112 -10.09 -4.97 -15.00
N PHE A 113 -9.17 -4.93 -15.96
CA PHE A 113 -7.77 -4.69 -15.68
C PHE A 113 -7.12 -3.78 -16.71
N THR A 114 -6.04 -3.13 -16.30
CA THR A 114 -5.34 -2.12 -17.10
C THR A 114 -3.91 -2.55 -17.40
N ASN A 115 -3.38 -2.18 -18.57
CA ASN A 115 -1.97 -2.43 -18.91
C ASN A 115 -0.97 -1.49 -18.19
N LYS A 116 -1.47 -0.40 -17.59
CA LYS A 116 -0.69 0.60 -16.84
C LYS A 116 -1.57 1.34 -15.83
N ALA A 117 -0.97 2.22 -15.03
CA ALA A 117 -1.67 3.01 -14.02
C ALA A 117 -2.89 3.77 -14.57
N ALA A 118 -4.05 3.63 -13.92
CA ALA A 118 -5.25 4.40 -14.26
C ALA A 118 -5.26 5.74 -13.51
N ASN A 119 -4.27 6.61 -13.76
CA ASN A 119 -4.13 7.88 -13.05
C ASN A 119 -3.64 9.05 -13.93
N ARG A 120 -3.65 8.89 -15.27
CA ARG A 120 -3.24 9.93 -16.22
C ARG A 120 -4.29 10.21 -17.28
N ARG A 121 -4.45 11.50 -17.59
CA ARG A 121 -5.33 11.98 -18.67
C ARG A 121 -4.63 11.90 -20.03
N PHE A 122 -3.37 12.31 -20.08
CA PHE A 122 -2.52 12.17 -21.26
C PHE A 122 -2.00 10.73 -21.28
N GLU A 123 -2.32 9.99 -22.35
CA GLU A 123 -2.05 8.56 -22.50
C GLU A 123 -2.73 7.67 -21.44
N PRO A 124 -4.08 7.58 -21.44
CA PRO A 124 -4.80 6.69 -20.54
C PRO A 124 -4.42 5.22 -20.75
N PRO A 125 -4.66 4.34 -19.77
CA PRO A 125 -4.47 2.91 -19.96
C PRO A 125 -5.47 2.34 -20.96
N GLU A 126 -5.11 1.20 -21.53
CA GLU A 126 -6.07 0.31 -22.16
C GLU A 126 -6.74 -0.55 -21.08
N PHE A 127 -8.00 -0.91 -21.32
CA PHE A 127 -8.83 -1.69 -20.41
C PHE A 127 -9.23 -3.01 -21.03
N TYR A 128 -9.23 -4.06 -20.21
CA TYR A 128 -9.59 -5.41 -20.60
C TYR A 128 -10.50 -6.03 -19.55
N ASP A 129 -11.42 -6.91 -19.97
CA ASP A 129 -12.40 -7.57 -19.10
C ASP A 129 -12.44 -9.09 -19.30
N CYS A 130 -11.57 -9.63 -20.17
CA CYS A 130 -11.43 -11.06 -20.39
C CYS A 130 -10.04 -11.56 -19.97
N PRO A 131 -9.91 -12.53 -19.06
CA PRO A 131 -8.60 -13.01 -18.60
C PRO A 131 -7.69 -13.57 -19.69
N THR A 132 -8.21 -13.93 -20.87
CA THR A 132 -7.39 -14.29 -22.03
C THR A 132 -6.51 -13.15 -22.53
N GLN A 133 -6.81 -11.90 -22.14
CA GLN A 133 -6.08 -10.69 -22.49
C GLN A 133 -5.01 -10.32 -21.45
N LEU A 134 -4.76 -11.16 -20.45
CA LEU A 134 -3.66 -10.95 -19.50
C LEU A 134 -2.29 -10.95 -20.20
N ASP A 135 -2.17 -11.55 -21.38
CA ASP A 135 -0.99 -11.50 -22.25
C ASP A 135 -0.65 -10.08 -22.74
N LYS A 136 -1.59 -9.12 -22.68
CA LYS A 136 -1.38 -7.72 -23.06
C LYS A 136 -0.62 -6.90 -22.01
N LEU A 137 -0.44 -7.44 -20.81
CA LEU A 137 0.29 -6.78 -19.74
C LEU A 137 1.79 -7.05 -19.87
N SER A 138 2.62 -6.04 -19.58
CA SER A 138 4.07 -6.19 -19.57
C SER A 138 4.55 -6.89 -18.29
N TRP A 139 4.34 -8.21 -18.19
CA TRP A 139 4.64 -9.02 -17.01
C TRP A 139 6.09 -8.92 -16.54
N ASP A 140 7.03 -8.92 -17.48
CA ASP A 140 8.45 -8.72 -17.26
C ASP A 140 8.76 -7.39 -16.53
N ILE A 141 7.98 -6.33 -16.78
CA ILE A 141 8.06 -5.06 -16.04
C ILE A 141 7.35 -5.15 -14.68
N ILE A 142 6.13 -5.71 -14.66
CA ILE A 142 5.29 -5.82 -13.45
C ILE A 142 5.99 -6.65 -12.36
N GLU A 143 6.64 -7.74 -12.75
CA GLU A 143 7.32 -8.69 -11.86
C GLU A 143 8.78 -8.32 -11.58
N SER A 144 9.31 -7.31 -12.29
CA SER A 144 10.68 -6.85 -12.09
C SER A 144 10.91 -6.35 -10.67
N ARG A 145 11.96 -6.87 -10.03
CA ARG A 145 12.45 -6.38 -8.73
C ARG A 145 13.28 -5.11 -8.83
N SER A 146 13.57 -4.65 -10.05
CA SER A 146 14.39 -3.46 -10.27
C SER A 146 13.73 -2.23 -9.64
N TRP A 147 14.58 -1.47 -8.96
CA TRP A 147 14.27 -0.24 -8.26
C TRP A 147 14.35 0.99 -9.16
N GLY A 148 15.28 0.95 -10.11
CA GLY A 148 15.49 2.01 -11.09
C GLY A 148 14.43 1.95 -12.17
N CYS A 149 13.28 2.58 -11.94
CA CYS A 149 12.44 3.02 -13.05
C CYS A 149 12.92 4.41 -13.45
N THR A 150 13.95 4.47 -14.29
CA THR A 150 14.49 5.72 -14.86
C THR A 150 13.48 6.37 -15.80
N ASP A 151 12.71 5.54 -16.51
CA ASP A 151 11.62 5.96 -17.39
C ASP A 151 10.28 5.93 -16.67
N ASP A 152 9.51 7.00 -16.87
CA ASP A 152 8.17 7.18 -16.37
C ASP A 152 7.19 6.18 -16.99
N SER A 153 7.34 5.84 -18.28
CA SER A 153 6.52 4.81 -18.95
C SER A 153 6.61 3.45 -18.24
N ILE A 154 7.83 3.06 -17.81
CA ILE A 154 8.06 1.83 -17.03
C ILE A 154 7.35 1.90 -15.67
N LYS A 155 7.37 3.06 -14.98
CA LYS A 155 6.65 3.23 -13.70
C LYS A 155 5.16 2.96 -13.88
N HIS A 156 4.55 3.46 -14.94
CA HIS A 156 3.11 3.29 -15.18
C HIS A 156 2.75 1.85 -15.51
N LYS A 157 3.51 1.18 -16.39
CA LYS A 157 3.30 -0.25 -16.69
C LYS A 157 3.43 -1.13 -15.45
N LYS A 158 4.39 -0.82 -14.57
CA LYS A 158 4.58 -1.50 -13.27
C LYS A 158 3.39 -1.34 -12.33
N MET A 159 2.57 -0.31 -12.52
CA MET A 159 1.36 -0.02 -11.76
C MET A 159 0.09 -0.46 -12.50
N ALA A 160 0.17 -1.45 -13.39
CA ALA A 160 -1.00 -2.14 -13.93
C ALA A 160 -1.93 -2.63 -12.80
N GLU A 161 -3.24 -2.42 -12.97
CA GLU A 161 -4.26 -2.66 -11.93
C GLU A 161 -5.26 -3.74 -12.35
N ALA A 162 -5.72 -4.54 -11.39
CA ALA A 162 -7.01 -5.22 -11.43
C ALA A 162 -8.03 -4.38 -10.65
N LEU A 163 -9.16 -4.07 -11.26
CA LEU A 163 -10.18 -3.15 -10.75
C LEU A 163 -11.47 -3.94 -10.55
N HIS A 164 -11.92 -4.08 -9.30
CA HIS A 164 -13.16 -4.79 -8.99
C HIS A 164 -14.34 -3.83 -8.78
N TYR A 165 -15.44 -4.05 -9.49
CA TYR A 165 -16.58 -3.13 -9.46
C TYR A 165 -17.27 -3.06 -8.08
N LYS A 166 -17.44 -1.82 -7.59
CA LYS A 166 -18.10 -1.38 -6.35
C LYS A 166 -17.55 -1.91 -5.05
N LYS A 167 -17.70 -3.21 -4.79
CA LYS A 167 -17.39 -3.86 -3.51
C LYS A 167 -16.72 -5.22 -3.74
N PHE A 168 -15.61 -5.45 -3.06
CA PHE A 168 -14.94 -6.75 -3.00
C PHE A 168 -15.07 -7.36 -1.60
N ASN A 169 -15.44 -8.63 -1.52
CA ASN A 169 -15.73 -9.31 -0.26
C ASN A 169 -14.45 -9.83 0.38
N LEU A 170 -14.33 -9.70 1.71
CA LEU A 170 -13.17 -10.22 2.44
C LEU A 170 -13.09 -11.75 2.45
N SER A 171 -14.21 -12.45 2.24
CA SER A 171 -14.23 -13.91 2.08
C SER A 171 -13.49 -14.39 0.82
N ASP A 172 -13.24 -13.50 -0.14
CA ASP A 172 -12.50 -13.80 -1.37
C ASP A 172 -11.01 -13.46 -1.26
N VAL A 173 -10.53 -12.99 -0.10
CA VAL A 173 -9.10 -12.76 0.17
C VAL A 173 -8.44 -14.08 0.54
N ASP A 174 -7.36 -14.43 -0.15
CA ASP A 174 -6.61 -15.66 0.10
C ASP A 174 -5.68 -15.54 1.31
N TYR A 175 -5.00 -14.40 1.46
CA TYR A 175 -4.17 -14.10 2.63
C TYR A 175 -3.91 -12.60 2.81
N ILE A 176 -3.41 -12.24 3.98
CA ILE A 176 -2.98 -10.88 4.31
C ILE A 176 -1.47 -10.87 4.55
N VAL A 177 -0.79 -9.83 4.09
CA VAL A 177 0.62 -9.58 4.38
C VAL A 177 0.75 -8.40 5.32
N VAL A 178 1.61 -8.56 6.34
CA VAL A 178 1.90 -7.53 7.35
C VAL A 178 3.41 -7.40 7.58
N TRP A 179 3.83 -6.27 8.13
CA TRP A 179 5.25 -5.95 8.35
C TRP A 179 5.91 -6.81 9.45
N LYS A 180 5.23 -7.01 10.59
CA LYS A 180 5.78 -7.70 11.78
C LYS A 180 4.68 -8.42 12.56
N GLU A 181 5.09 -9.36 13.42
CA GLU A 181 4.19 -10.19 14.25
C GLU A 181 3.24 -9.36 15.13
N GLN A 182 3.68 -8.22 15.67
CA GLN A 182 2.80 -7.33 16.43
C GLN A 182 1.58 -6.83 15.62
N ILE A 183 1.79 -6.54 14.33
CA ILE A 183 0.70 -6.12 13.43
C ILE A 183 -0.19 -7.32 13.08
N LYS A 184 0.40 -8.50 12.88
CA LYS A 184 -0.34 -9.76 12.69
C LYS A 184 -1.31 -10.02 13.85
N ASP A 185 -0.84 -9.90 15.08
CA ASP A 185 -1.68 -10.10 16.27
C ASP A 185 -2.79 -9.04 16.37
N PHE A 186 -2.47 -7.78 16.04
CA PHE A 186 -3.47 -6.72 15.97
C PHE A 186 -4.56 -7.04 14.93
N VAL A 187 -4.17 -7.44 13.71
CA VAL A 187 -5.11 -7.78 12.63
C VAL A 187 -5.97 -8.97 13.05
N LYS A 188 -5.38 -10.06 13.58
CA LYS A 188 -6.15 -11.22 14.09
C LYS A 188 -7.20 -10.82 15.12
N LYS A 189 -6.81 -9.99 16.09
CA LYS A 189 -7.73 -9.48 17.12
C LYS A 189 -8.86 -8.65 16.51
N ALA A 190 -8.58 -7.83 15.50
CA ALA A 190 -9.60 -7.05 14.80
C ALA A 190 -10.61 -7.94 14.07
N PHE A 191 -10.16 -8.97 13.35
CA PHE A 191 -11.05 -9.95 12.70
C PHE A 191 -11.93 -10.69 13.73
N ASN A 192 -11.32 -11.21 14.80
CA ASN A 192 -12.03 -11.93 15.87
C ASN A 192 -13.10 -11.05 16.53
N LYS A 193 -12.77 -9.79 16.83
CA LYS A 193 -13.71 -8.83 17.44
C LYS A 193 -14.94 -8.58 16.56
N ASN A 194 -14.80 -8.63 15.24
CA ASN A 194 -15.90 -8.43 14.29
C ASN A 194 -16.63 -9.74 13.95
N GLY A 195 -16.23 -10.88 14.52
CA GLY A 195 -16.85 -12.18 14.22
C GLY A 195 -16.63 -12.66 12.78
N ILE A 196 -15.56 -12.19 12.12
CA ILE A 196 -15.24 -12.53 10.73
C ILE A 196 -14.10 -13.54 10.71
N ASN A 197 -14.21 -14.57 9.88
CA ASN A 197 -13.11 -15.52 9.69
C ASN A 197 -11.88 -14.79 9.12
N CYS A 198 -10.76 -14.87 9.83
CA CYS A 198 -9.52 -14.23 9.43
C CYS A 198 -8.81 -15.08 8.36
N PRO A 199 -8.51 -14.53 7.17
CA PRO A 199 -7.61 -15.19 6.23
C PRO A 199 -6.23 -15.43 6.90
N PRO A 200 -5.44 -16.39 6.41
CA PRO A 200 -4.05 -16.54 6.82
C PRO A 200 -3.29 -15.21 6.74
N ILE A 201 -2.47 -14.91 7.76
CA ILE A 201 -1.65 -13.71 7.79
C ILE A 201 -0.18 -14.11 7.79
N TYR A 202 0.58 -13.57 6.84
CA TYR A 202 2.01 -13.81 6.68
C TYR A 202 2.81 -12.52 6.86
N LEU A 203 4.09 -12.68 7.22
CA LEU A 203 5.07 -11.61 7.08
C LEU A 203 5.46 -11.44 5.60
N ASP A 204 6.14 -10.34 5.30
CA ASP A 204 6.60 -10.05 3.95
C ASP A 204 7.51 -11.15 3.36
N GLY A 205 7.51 -11.30 2.04
CA GLY A 205 8.25 -12.35 1.34
C GLY A 205 7.46 -13.63 1.06
N LYS A 206 6.19 -13.71 1.48
CA LYS A 206 5.30 -14.85 1.16
C LYS A 206 5.22 -15.07 -0.35
N ASN A 207 5.40 -16.32 -0.79
CA ASN A 207 5.41 -16.71 -2.21
C ASN A 207 6.40 -15.90 -3.07
N LYS A 208 7.49 -15.41 -2.46
CA LYS A 208 8.50 -14.53 -3.09
C LYS A 208 7.96 -13.16 -3.53
N TYR A 209 6.80 -12.76 -3.02
CA TYR A 209 6.28 -11.40 -3.13
C TYR A 209 6.78 -10.56 -1.96
N TYR A 210 7.39 -9.43 -2.28
CA TYR A 210 7.86 -8.44 -1.31
C TYR A 210 7.02 -7.20 -1.51
N HIS A 211 6.37 -6.73 -0.45
CA HIS A 211 5.44 -5.61 -0.46
C HIS A 211 6.07 -4.34 0.06
N TYR A 212 7.12 -4.49 0.88
CA TYR A 212 7.70 -3.37 1.59
C TYR A 212 9.10 -2.99 1.12
N TYR A 213 9.51 -1.81 1.60
CA TYR A 213 10.74 -1.09 1.29
C TYR A 213 11.64 -1.07 2.53
N TYR A 214 12.70 -1.86 2.49
CA TYR A 214 13.65 -2.00 3.58
C TYR A 214 14.89 -1.14 3.36
N ASP A 215 15.43 -0.57 4.44
CA ASP A 215 16.79 -0.02 4.43
C ASP A 215 17.80 -1.17 4.45
N LEU A 216 18.62 -1.27 3.41
CA LEU A 216 19.64 -2.31 3.27
C LEU A 216 20.91 -2.04 4.08
N ASN A 217 21.08 -0.80 4.56
CA ASN A 217 22.22 -0.41 5.38
C ASN A 217 21.96 -0.59 6.88
N CYS A 218 20.73 -0.91 7.25
CA CYS A 218 20.31 -1.06 8.63
C CYS A 218 20.60 -2.48 9.12
N ASN A 219 21.36 -2.61 10.21
CA ASN A 219 21.74 -3.90 10.80
C ASN A 219 20.55 -4.65 11.43
N GLU A 220 19.44 -3.95 11.71
CA GLU A 220 18.22 -4.56 12.23
C GLU A 220 17.40 -5.21 11.10
N LYS A 221 16.93 -6.44 11.35
CA LYS A 221 15.96 -7.07 10.46
C LYS A 221 14.67 -6.25 10.43
N ASN A 222 14.12 -6.04 9.24
CA ASN A 222 12.88 -5.29 9.02
C ASN A 222 12.97 -3.81 9.42
N CYS A 223 14.01 -3.13 8.95
CA CYS A 223 14.17 -1.69 9.09
C CYS A 223 13.52 -0.96 7.91
N SER A 224 12.66 0.03 8.18
CA SER A 224 11.96 0.77 7.13
C SER A 224 12.91 1.69 6.38
N LEU A 225 12.82 1.71 5.05
CA LEU A 225 13.62 2.62 4.21
C LEU A 225 13.47 4.09 4.64
N VAL A 226 12.27 4.45 5.11
CA VAL A 226 11.94 5.80 5.59
C VAL A 226 11.07 5.67 6.84
N HIS A 227 11.33 6.52 7.84
CA HIS A 227 10.49 6.66 9.04
C HIS A 227 9.45 7.76 8.83
N GLY A 228 8.21 7.44 9.17
CA GLY A 228 7.11 8.39 9.25
C GLY A 228 7.06 9.07 10.63
N PRO A 229 5.96 9.76 10.96
CA PRO A 229 5.89 10.61 12.13
C PRO A 229 5.92 9.83 13.45
N ILE A 230 5.31 8.64 13.50
CA ILE A 230 5.20 7.85 14.73
C ILE A 230 6.57 7.31 15.12
N ILE A 231 7.28 6.68 14.18
CA ILE A 231 8.60 6.13 14.46
C ILE A 231 9.59 7.26 14.73
N THR A 232 9.56 8.34 13.94
CA THR A 232 10.45 9.49 14.14
C THR A 232 10.30 10.09 15.53
N ARG A 233 9.06 10.30 16.00
CA ARG A 233 8.79 10.81 17.35
C ARG A 233 9.27 9.84 18.44
N ALA A 234 9.00 8.54 18.29
CA ALA A 234 9.44 7.54 19.26
C ALA A 234 10.96 7.46 19.36
N THR A 235 11.67 7.50 18.22
CA THR A 235 13.13 7.55 18.17
C THR A 235 13.65 8.82 18.83
N PHE A 236 13.07 9.99 18.55
CA PHE A 236 13.46 11.25 19.18
C PHE A 236 13.35 11.19 20.71
N ILE A 237 12.20 10.75 21.23
CA ILE A 237 11.97 10.65 22.68
C ILE A 237 12.99 9.71 23.33
N ASN A 238 13.22 8.54 22.75
CA ASN A 238 14.18 7.56 23.29
C ASN A 238 15.61 8.11 23.33
N ILE A 239 16.02 8.86 22.29
CA ILE A 239 17.33 9.51 22.26
C ILE A 239 17.44 10.56 23.36
N VAL A 240 16.42 11.41 23.52
CA VAL A 240 16.39 12.44 24.57
C VAL A 240 16.46 11.82 25.96
N GLU A 241 15.70 10.76 26.22
CA GLU A 241 15.74 10.03 27.49
C GLU A 241 17.14 9.49 27.79
N LYS A 242 17.76 8.80 26.81
CA LYS A 242 19.14 8.28 26.94
C LYS A 242 20.17 9.36 27.17
N VAL A 243 20.08 10.49 26.45
CA VAL A 243 20.98 11.63 26.65
C VAL A 243 20.85 12.16 28.08
N ASN A 244 19.62 12.34 28.56
CA ASN A 244 19.36 12.84 29.91
C ASN A 244 19.81 11.86 31.00
N GLU A 245 19.62 10.56 30.81
CA GLU A 245 20.14 9.52 31.72
C GLU A 245 21.67 9.55 31.80
N ASN A 246 22.35 9.66 30.66
CA ASN A 246 23.82 9.74 30.61
C ASN A 246 24.35 11.04 31.21
N ARG A 247 23.66 12.17 31.03
CA ARG A 247 24.02 13.46 31.64
C ARG A 247 23.97 13.44 33.16
N ARG A 248 23.13 12.59 33.77
CA ARG A 248 23.05 12.47 35.24
C ARG A 248 24.23 11.73 35.85
N THR A 249 24.91 10.89 35.09
CA THR A 249 25.99 10.03 35.59
C THR A 249 27.38 10.58 35.30
N VAL A 250 27.49 11.52 34.35
CA VAL A 250 28.75 12.15 33.95
C VAL A 250 28.78 13.58 34.47
N ASN A 251 29.79 13.92 35.28
CA ASN A 251 30.01 15.26 35.80
C ASN A 251 30.93 16.04 34.84
N ASP A 252 30.42 16.34 33.64
CA ASP A 252 31.18 17.01 32.57
C ASP A 252 30.47 18.30 32.13
N HIS A 253 31.22 19.28 31.65
CA HIS A 253 30.66 20.54 31.16
C HIS A 253 30.22 20.39 29.70
N TYR A 254 28.92 20.46 29.45
CA TYR A 254 28.37 20.45 28.10
C TYR A 254 28.45 21.84 27.48
N LYS A 255 28.72 21.89 26.17
CA LYS A 255 28.79 23.16 25.41
C LYS A 255 27.45 23.91 25.40
N PHE A 256 26.35 23.16 25.47
CA PHE A 256 24.99 23.71 25.50
C PHE A 256 24.11 22.91 26.45
N ASP A 257 23.23 23.61 27.16
CA ASP A 257 22.29 23.02 28.12
C ASP A 257 21.12 22.35 27.38
N ASP A 258 20.57 22.99 26.35
CA ASP A 258 19.48 22.48 25.52
C ASP A 258 19.55 22.98 24.07
N ILE A 259 18.52 22.70 23.27
CA ILE A 259 18.43 23.15 21.86
C ILE A 259 18.24 24.66 21.77
N GLU A 260 17.55 25.28 22.72
CA GLU A 260 17.27 26.72 22.71
C GLU A 260 18.58 27.49 22.96
N ASP A 261 19.43 27.00 23.87
CA ASP A 261 20.79 27.48 24.11
C ASP A 261 21.74 27.24 22.91
N ALA A 262 21.51 26.17 22.15
CA ALA A 262 22.30 25.86 20.94
C ALA A 262 21.88 26.66 19.70
N LEU A 263 20.69 27.26 19.69
CA LEU A 263 20.20 28.05 18.56
C LEU A 263 20.66 29.50 18.72
N PRO A 264 21.28 30.11 17.68
CA PRO A 264 21.55 31.54 17.73
C PRO A 264 20.23 32.31 17.90
N PRO A 265 20.22 33.44 18.64
CA PRO A 265 19.03 34.26 18.77
C PRO A 265 18.52 34.60 17.37
N LEU A 266 17.28 34.19 17.07
CA LEU A 266 16.61 34.58 15.84
C LEU A 266 16.62 36.11 15.80
N SER A 267 17.34 36.67 14.82
CA SER A 267 17.39 38.11 14.60
C SER A 267 15.98 38.57 14.26
N GLU A 268 15.43 39.50 15.05
CA GLU A 268 14.20 40.23 14.73
C GLU A 268 14.34 41.04 13.43
#